data_AF-A0A6P2CFD0-F1
#
_entry.id   AF-A0A6P2CFD0-F1
#
_cell.length_a   1.000
_cell.length_b   1.000
_cell.length_c   1.000
_cell.angle_alpha   90.00
_cell.angle_beta   90.00
_cell.angle_gamma   90.00
#
_symmetry.space_group_name_H-M   'P 1'
#
loop_
_entity.id
_entity.type
_entity.pdbx_description
1 polymer ?
#
loop_
_entity_poly.entity_id
_entity_poly.type
_entity_poly.pdbx_seq_one_letter_code
_entity_poly.pdbx_strand_id
1 'polypeptide(L)'
;MVRRETPVPGGHHAGIATRLAVRPRSAPAGRGHRGGAREQRRRRGARRREPQLDAHPDSGTRTRSGTLRRRHHRLRGSRRRHLRDVRRGDGRERGVLARSGATVRLVRHVGDSPRDRGRGQPRLRVRSRGRDGRGDRLPRRCARGTHVRPRRHDLVRRRGGLVTRRRWIGPCAALLTALFVVTACGGAIADDRPTIVVTTDILGDVTENIVGDEADVLVLMPRGADPHSFEISASDAARVERSSLVIANGSGLEEGARSTVDAARADGVPVLEVGDRVDPLVYDAGRTRGAPDPHFWTDPGRMALAVDAIRASIEENLEASVDRGALAARADDYRTRVEGTAAAMREQFEQIAPPDRKLVTNHHVFGYLADRFGFETIGAVIPSGTTLASPSASDLADLAGVIRDAGVRAIFVDSSQPERLAQALATETGTDVAIVSLFTESLGDENSGAGTYLDMMRSNATAIAGALAT
;
A
#
# COMPACT_ATOMS: atom_id res chain seq x y z
N MET A 1 -12.10 50.11 60.70
CA MET A 1 -12.17 50.75 59.37
C MET A 1 -12.26 49.61 58.35
N VAL A 2 -13.43 49.08 58.00
CA VAL A 2 -14.48 49.61 57.13
C VAL A 2 -14.00 49.88 55.70
N ARG A 3 -14.52 49.05 54.78
CA ARG A 3 -14.70 49.17 53.31
C ARG A 3 -13.80 48.27 52.44
N ARG A 4 -14.33 47.56 51.44
CA ARG A 4 -15.70 47.19 51.04
C ARG A 4 -15.53 46.22 49.86
N GLU A 5 -16.13 45.05 49.92
CA GLU A 5 -16.61 44.36 48.72
C GLU A 5 -17.83 45.12 48.18
N THR A 6 -17.96 45.19 46.85
CA THR A 6 -19.27 45.31 46.20
C THR A 6 -19.24 44.65 44.81
N PRO A 7 -20.38 44.09 44.35
CA PRO A 7 -20.47 43.13 43.26
C PRO A 7 -21.18 43.70 42.00
N VAL A 8 -21.27 42.84 40.99
CA VAL A 8 -22.00 42.96 39.71
C VAL A 8 -23.51 43.18 39.90
N PRO A 9 -24.18 43.92 38.99
CA PRO A 9 -25.32 43.40 38.20
C PRO A 9 -25.22 43.86 36.71
N GLY A 10 -25.77 43.22 35.67
CA GLY A 10 -26.94 42.36 35.52
C GLY A 10 -28.02 43.06 34.67
N GLY A 11 -28.32 42.53 33.47
CA GLY A 11 -29.50 42.82 32.61
C GLY A 11 -29.26 43.73 31.39
N HIS A 12 -29.91 43.62 30.23
CA HIS A 12 -30.96 42.73 29.70
C HIS A 12 -31.11 42.95 28.16
N HIS A 13 -31.49 41.87 27.46
CA HIS A 13 -32.36 41.74 26.27
C HIS A 13 -32.31 42.69 25.04
N ALA A 14 -32.04 42.09 23.86
CA ALA A 14 -32.94 41.94 22.69
C ALA A 14 -32.12 41.27 21.56
N GLY A 15 -32.52 40.22 20.82
CA GLY A 15 -33.85 39.71 20.51
C GLY A 15 -34.30 40.17 19.12
N ILE A 16 -33.71 39.68 18.02
CA ILE A 16 -34.31 39.74 16.68
C ILE A 16 -34.13 38.40 15.97
N ALA A 17 -35.27 37.75 15.73
CA ALA A 17 -35.42 36.59 14.86
C ALA A 17 -36.20 36.98 13.60
N THR A 18 -35.98 36.19 12.55
CA THR A 18 -36.90 35.90 11.44
C THR A 18 -36.91 36.86 10.25
N ARG A 19 -36.45 36.37 9.09
CA ARG A 19 -37.26 36.44 7.86
C ARG A 19 -37.04 35.23 6.95
N LEU A 20 -38.09 34.44 6.92
CA LEU A 20 -38.46 33.44 5.92
C LEU A 20 -38.58 34.11 4.53
N ALA A 21 -38.04 33.49 3.49
CA ALA A 21 -38.51 33.73 2.12
C ALA A 21 -38.60 32.38 1.39
N VAL A 22 -39.82 32.10 0.95
CA VAL A 22 -40.28 30.87 0.32
C VAL A 22 -40.77 31.23 -1.08
N ARG A 23 -40.53 30.32 -2.03
CA ARG A 23 -41.19 30.04 -3.33
C ARG A 23 -40.72 30.76 -4.61
N PRO A 24 -41.00 30.19 -5.82
CA PRO A 24 -41.65 28.90 -6.13
C PRO A 24 -40.94 27.99 -7.17
N ARG A 25 -41.40 26.72 -7.18
CA ARG A 25 -41.30 25.76 -8.29
C ARG A 25 -42.26 26.16 -9.43
N SER A 26 -41.82 25.95 -10.67
CA SER A 26 -42.68 25.91 -11.86
C SER A 26 -42.37 24.63 -12.65
N ALA A 27 -43.41 23.89 -13.04
CA ALA A 27 -43.39 22.70 -13.89
C ALA A 27 -44.12 23.00 -15.23
N PRO A 28 -44.11 22.11 -16.25
CA PRO A 28 -43.93 22.48 -17.65
C PRO A 28 -45.21 22.46 -18.54
N ALA A 29 -45.13 23.18 -19.66
CA ALA A 29 -45.89 23.03 -20.91
C ALA A 29 -45.18 23.91 -21.97
N GLY A 30 -45.07 23.65 -23.27
CA GLY A 30 -45.66 22.68 -24.17
C GLY A 30 -45.06 22.88 -25.57
N ARG A 31 -45.45 21.98 -26.47
CA ARG A 31 -45.03 21.79 -27.88
C ARG A 31 -45.02 23.06 -28.76
N GLY A 32 -44.06 23.10 -29.69
CA GLY A 32 -44.40 23.03 -31.13
C GLY A 32 -43.81 24.07 -32.10
N HIS A 33 -43.42 23.52 -33.26
CA HIS A 33 -43.11 24.14 -34.57
C HIS A 33 -41.69 24.70 -34.77
N ARG A 34 -40.83 24.11 -35.62
CA ARG A 34 -40.84 23.76 -37.07
C ARG A 34 -40.27 24.89 -37.94
N GLY A 35 -39.26 24.52 -38.74
CA GLY A 35 -38.70 25.25 -39.88
C GLY A 35 -37.21 25.56 -39.66
N GLY A 36 -36.22 25.03 -40.38
CA GLY A 36 -36.20 24.28 -41.63
C GLY A 36 -35.34 25.00 -42.66
N ALA A 37 -34.09 24.54 -42.88
CA ALA A 37 -33.30 24.58 -44.13
C ALA A 37 -31.91 24.01 -43.81
N ARG A 38 -31.52 22.79 -44.22
CA ARG A 38 -31.09 22.33 -45.56
C ARG A 38 -29.88 23.09 -46.12
N GLU A 39 -28.70 22.44 -46.15
CA GLU A 39 -27.94 22.07 -47.37
C GLU A 39 -26.75 21.16 -46.98
N GLN A 40 -26.79 19.84 -47.20
CA GLN A 40 -26.32 19.02 -48.34
C GLN A 40 -24.79 18.91 -48.62
N ARG A 41 -24.31 17.67 -48.35
CA ARG A 41 -23.46 16.75 -49.16
C ARG A 41 -21.99 17.13 -49.43
N ARG A 42 -21.02 16.22 -49.28
CA ARG A 42 -20.78 14.96 -50.04
C ARG A 42 -19.89 13.98 -49.22
N ARG A 43 -20.29 12.72 -48.99
CA ARG A 43 -20.03 11.46 -49.73
C ARG A 43 -18.57 10.95 -49.79
N ARG A 44 -18.33 9.79 -49.13
CA ARG A 44 -17.69 8.50 -49.56
C ARG A 44 -17.51 7.66 -48.27
N GLY A 45 -17.84 6.38 -48.10
CA GLY A 45 -18.32 5.30 -48.98
C GLY A 45 -17.44 4.05 -48.84
N ALA A 46 -17.76 3.09 -47.97
CA ALA A 46 -17.40 1.65 -48.03
C ALA A 46 -18.04 0.92 -46.83
N ARG A 47 -19.19 0.24 -46.98
CA ARG A 47 -19.43 -1.17 -47.37
C ARG A 47 -19.16 -2.20 -46.26
N ARG A 48 -20.27 -2.62 -45.64
CA ARG A 48 -20.51 -3.86 -44.88
C ARG A 48 -20.25 -5.11 -45.72
N ARG A 49 -19.78 -6.20 -45.09
CA ARG A 49 -20.12 -7.61 -45.42
C ARG A 49 -19.87 -8.53 -44.20
N GLU A 50 -20.96 -9.04 -43.62
CA GLU A 50 -21.09 -10.43 -43.15
C GLU A 50 -22.17 -11.06 -44.05
N PRO A 51 -22.10 -12.37 -44.36
CA PRO A 51 -23.17 -13.25 -43.87
C PRO A 51 -22.83 -14.76 -43.69
N GLN A 52 -23.67 -15.40 -42.86
CA GLN A 52 -24.25 -16.78 -42.92
C GLN A 52 -23.31 -18.01 -42.90
N LEU A 53 -23.46 -18.98 -41.97
CA LEU A 53 -24.55 -19.97 -41.74
C LEU A 53 -24.86 -20.84 -42.97
N ASP A 54 -24.21 -21.99 -43.03
CA ASP A 54 -24.54 -23.12 -43.91
C ASP A 54 -25.08 -24.30 -43.08
N ALA A 55 -26.19 -24.87 -43.55
CA ALA A 55 -26.77 -26.13 -43.11
C ALA A 55 -27.37 -26.88 -44.31
N HIS A 56 -27.05 -28.18 -44.45
CA HIS A 56 -27.87 -29.29 -45.00
C HIS A 56 -27.03 -30.57 -45.27
N PRO A 57 -27.59 -31.78 -45.55
CA PRO A 57 -28.84 -32.43 -45.09
C PRO A 57 -28.68 -33.95 -44.74
N ASP A 58 -29.83 -34.62 -44.53
CA ASP A 58 -30.16 -36.07 -44.53
C ASP A 58 -29.92 -36.91 -43.25
N SER A 59 -30.79 -37.84 -42.83
CA SER A 59 -32.11 -38.32 -43.25
C SER A 59 -32.63 -39.27 -42.14
N GLY A 60 -33.94 -39.53 -42.04
CA GLY A 60 -34.44 -40.69 -41.25
C GLY A 60 -35.79 -40.50 -40.54
N THR A 61 -36.85 -40.88 -41.24
CA THR A 61 -38.24 -40.94 -40.83
C THR A 61 -38.55 -41.98 -39.74
N ARG A 62 -39.44 -41.66 -38.79
CA ARG A 62 -40.67 -42.46 -38.53
C ARG A 62 -41.64 -41.76 -37.59
N THR A 63 -42.82 -41.52 -38.13
CA THR A 63 -44.05 -41.10 -37.47
C THR A 63 -44.71 -42.29 -36.76
N ARG A 64 -45.28 -42.06 -35.56
CA ARG A 64 -46.69 -42.41 -35.28
C ARG A 64 -47.21 -41.75 -34.00
N SER A 65 -48.34 -41.07 -34.20
CA SER A 65 -49.23 -40.40 -33.26
C SER A 65 -49.79 -41.30 -32.16
N GLY A 66 -50.24 -40.67 -31.06
CA GLY A 66 -51.30 -41.25 -30.22
C GLY A 66 -51.41 -40.73 -28.78
N THR A 67 -51.90 -39.48 -28.62
CA THR A 67 -52.88 -39.02 -27.61
C THR A 67 -52.98 -39.68 -26.21
N LEU A 68 -52.92 -38.91 -25.12
CA LEU A 68 -54.08 -38.48 -24.28
C LEU A 68 -53.67 -37.82 -22.93
N ARG A 69 -54.02 -36.54 -22.81
CA ARG A 69 -54.89 -35.91 -21.78
C ARG A 69 -54.68 -36.18 -20.26
N ARG A 70 -54.30 -35.09 -19.58
CA ARG A 70 -54.61 -34.62 -18.19
C ARG A 70 -55.26 -35.59 -17.20
N ARG A 71 -54.71 -35.66 -15.97
CA ARG A 71 -55.48 -35.57 -14.71
C ARG A 71 -54.69 -34.90 -13.57
N HIS A 72 -55.37 -33.99 -12.87
CA HIS A 72 -55.04 -33.50 -11.53
C HIS A 72 -55.31 -34.59 -10.48
N HIS A 73 -54.54 -34.59 -9.39
CA HIS A 73 -55.03 -35.06 -8.09
C HIS A 73 -54.46 -34.23 -6.93
N ARG A 74 -55.37 -33.75 -6.08
CA ARG A 74 -55.15 -33.25 -4.72
C ARG A 74 -55.13 -34.41 -3.73
N LEU A 75 -54.27 -34.35 -2.71
CA LEU A 75 -54.43 -34.92 -1.33
C LEU A 75 -53.56 -34.04 -0.40
N ARG A 76 -54.08 -33.20 0.52
CA ARG A 76 -54.66 -33.39 1.89
C ARG A 76 -53.69 -33.92 2.99
N GLY A 77 -53.53 -33.11 4.06
CA GLY A 77 -53.09 -33.45 5.43
C GLY A 77 -51.60 -33.23 5.70
N SER A 78 -51.10 -32.64 6.80
CA SER A 78 -51.64 -32.46 8.15
C SER A 78 -50.94 -31.31 8.93
N ARG A 79 -51.51 -30.98 10.09
CA ARG A 79 -51.26 -29.84 10.99
C ARG A 79 -49.97 -29.96 11.81
N ARG A 80 -49.37 -28.81 12.21
CA ARG A 80 -49.30 -28.35 13.62
C ARG A 80 -48.63 -26.95 13.74
N ARG A 81 -49.32 -26.04 14.44
CA ARG A 81 -48.81 -24.76 14.96
C ARG A 81 -48.38 -24.96 16.41
N HIS A 82 -47.28 -24.33 16.83
CA HIS A 82 -47.12 -23.91 18.22
C HIS A 82 -46.47 -22.52 18.28
N LEU A 83 -47.29 -21.56 18.72
CA LEU A 83 -46.93 -20.28 19.30
C LEU A 83 -46.96 -20.48 20.83
N ARG A 84 -45.98 -19.97 21.57
CA ARG A 84 -46.17 -19.55 22.96
C ARG A 84 -45.32 -18.32 23.28
N ASP A 85 -46.05 -17.27 23.65
CA ASP A 85 -45.64 -16.10 24.42
C ASP A 85 -44.88 -16.47 25.70
N VAL A 86 -43.93 -15.62 26.09
CA VAL A 86 -43.53 -15.45 27.49
C VAL A 86 -43.57 -13.96 27.83
N ARG A 87 -44.51 -13.60 28.71
CA ARG A 87 -44.65 -12.29 29.34
C ARG A 87 -43.74 -12.16 30.57
N ARG A 88 -43.35 -10.91 30.82
CA ARG A 88 -42.72 -10.36 32.02
C ARG A 88 -43.47 -10.72 33.31
N GLY A 89 -42.70 -10.95 34.38
CA GLY A 89 -43.16 -10.94 35.77
C GLY A 89 -42.05 -10.39 36.66
N ASP A 90 -42.31 -9.23 37.23
CA ASP A 90 -41.53 -8.53 38.26
C ASP A 90 -41.82 -9.15 39.63
N GLY A 91 -40.85 -9.18 40.54
CA GLY A 91 -40.98 -9.86 41.83
C GLY A 91 -39.76 -9.67 42.74
N ARG A 92 -39.84 -8.65 43.59
CA ARG A 92 -38.95 -8.41 44.74
C ARG A 92 -39.06 -9.53 45.76
N GLU A 93 -37.95 -9.93 46.39
CA GLU A 93 -37.89 -10.11 47.86
C GLU A 93 -36.43 -10.18 48.40
N ARG A 94 -36.28 -9.58 49.58
CA ARG A 94 -35.12 -9.56 50.50
C ARG A 94 -35.00 -10.97 51.13
N GLY A 95 -33.91 -11.51 51.68
CA GLY A 95 -32.59 -11.10 52.14
C GLY A 95 -32.07 -12.23 53.06
N VAL A 96 -30.88 -12.04 53.65
CA VAL A 96 -30.28 -12.75 54.82
C VAL A 96 -29.16 -13.78 54.57
N LEU A 97 -27.93 -13.29 54.86
CA LEU A 97 -26.77 -13.86 55.60
C LEU A 97 -26.24 -15.28 55.31
N ALA A 98 -24.97 -15.35 54.88
CA ALA A 98 -23.96 -16.22 55.49
C ALA A 98 -22.54 -15.68 55.28
N ARG A 99 -21.74 -15.68 56.36
CA ARG A 99 -20.35 -15.23 56.48
C ARG A 99 -19.36 -16.35 56.14
N SER A 100 -18.23 -16.01 55.52
CA SER A 100 -16.86 -16.50 55.80
C SER A 100 -15.93 -15.88 54.74
N GLY A 101 -14.82 -15.18 55.00
CA GLY A 101 -13.90 -15.24 56.14
C GLY A 101 -12.76 -16.21 55.85
N ALA A 102 -11.77 -15.82 55.04
CA ALA A 102 -10.51 -16.57 54.92
C ALA A 102 -9.33 -15.62 54.67
N THR A 103 -8.51 -15.54 55.71
CA THR A 103 -7.28 -14.78 55.91
C THR A 103 -6.11 -15.43 55.16
N VAL A 104 -5.29 -14.61 54.52
CA VAL A 104 -3.99 -14.98 53.94
C VAL A 104 -2.99 -15.25 55.06
N ARG A 105 -2.37 -16.43 55.07
CA ARG A 105 -1.29 -16.78 56.01
C ARG A 105 0.01 -17.05 55.25
N LEU A 106 0.98 -16.17 55.51
CA LEU A 106 2.37 -16.24 55.10
C LEU A 106 3.05 -17.42 55.82
N VAL A 107 3.74 -18.30 55.09
CA VAL A 107 4.66 -19.29 55.69
C VAL A 107 6.05 -19.08 55.11
N ARG A 108 6.97 -18.70 56.01
CA ARG A 108 8.43 -18.74 55.83
C ARG A 108 8.92 -20.17 56.07
N HIS A 109 9.86 -20.63 55.25
CA HIS A 109 10.77 -21.72 55.64
C HIS A 109 12.23 -21.32 55.40
N VAL A 110 12.95 -21.31 56.51
CA VAL A 110 14.41 -21.44 56.70
C VAL A 110 14.60 -22.94 57.00
N GLY A 111 15.64 -23.69 56.64
CA GLY A 111 16.92 -23.55 55.96
C GLY A 111 17.66 -24.89 56.14
N ASP A 112 18.58 -25.26 55.25
CA ASP A 112 19.93 -25.81 55.57
C ASP A 112 20.59 -26.51 54.37
N SER A 113 21.91 -26.32 54.30
CA SER A 113 22.85 -26.83 53.28
C SER A 113 23.27 -28.28 53.54
N PRO A 114 23.90 -28.96 52.56
CA PRO A 114 25.34 -29.22 52.70
C PRO A 114 26.18 -29.08 51.42
N ARG A 115 27.49 -29.09 51.66
CA ARG A 115 28.65 -28.71 50.84
C ARG A 115 28.99 -29.58 49.61
N ASP A 116 29.52 -28.88 48.60
CA ASP A 116 30.75 -29.12 47.81
C ASP A 116 30.87 -30.34 46.88
N ARG A 117 30.99 -30.08 45.55
CA ARG A 117 32.20 -30.34 44.73
C ARG A 117 31.95 -30.09 43.23
N GLY A 118 32.72 -29.14 42.68
CA GLY A 118 33.55 -29.39 41.48
C GLY A 118 32.99 -29.14 40.06
N ARG A 119 33.66 -28.20 39.37
CA ARG A 119 33.91 -28.11 37.90
C ARG A 119 32.69 -27.75 37.03
N GLY A 120 32.71 -26.82 36.09
CA GLY A 120 33.71 -25.89 35.56
C GLY A 120 33.01 -25.05 34.47
N GLN A 121 33.28 -23.73 34.44
CA GLN A 121 32.73 -22.81 33.44
C GLN A 121 33.47 -22.95 32.09
N PRO A 122 32.78 -22.84 30.93
CA PRO A 122 33.47 -22.55 29.68
C PRO A 122 33.59 -21.04 29.49
N ARG A 123 34.83 -20.53 29.61
CA ARG A 123 35.24 -19.24 29.05
C ARG A 123 35.64 -19.45 27.58
N LEU A 124 34.95 -18.78 26.67
CA LEU A 124 35.37 -18.65 25.26
C LEU A 124 36.65 -17.81 25.18
N ARG A 125 37.77 -18.48 24.85
CA ARG A 125 39.04 -17.86 24.48
C ARG A 125 39.15 -17.87 22.96
N VAL A 126 39.27 -16.68 22.39
CA VAL A 126 39.79 -16.44 21.04
C VAL A 126 41.20 -17.01 20.96
N ARG A 127 41.45 -17.88 19.98
CA ARG A 127 42.78 -18.45 19.69
C ARG A 127 43.09 -18.21 18.22
N SER A 128 43.99 -17.25 17.98
CA SER A 128 44.77 -17.17 16.76
C SER A 128 45.78 -18.33 16.73
N ARG A 129 45.87 -19.01 15.59
CA ARG A 129 46.98 -19.90 15.26
C ARG A 129 47.38 -19.69 13.82
N GLY A 130 48.56 -19.10 13.65
CA GLY A 130 49.34 -19.21 12.42
C GLY A 130 49.91 -20.62 12.27
N ARG A 131 50.18 -20.99 11.02
CA ARG A 131 50.99 -22.15 10.66
C ARG A 131 51.77 -21.82 9.38
N ASP A 132 53.06 -21.56 9.54
CA ASP A 132 54.10 -21.73 8.51
C ASP A 132 54.24 -23.24 8.21
N GLY A 133 54.67 -23.75 7.05
CA GLY A 133 55.18 -23.15 5.81
C GLY A 133 55.78 -24.25 4.92
N ARG A 134 56.36 -23.84 3.78
CA ARG A 134 57.11 -24.56 2.72
C ARG A 134 56.24 -25.20 1.61
N GLY A 135 56.47 -24.98 0.31
CA GLY A 135 57.47 -24.19 -0.41
C GLY A 135 57.62 -24.73 -1.84
N ASP A 136 57.78 -23.85 -2.83
CA ASP A 136 58.58 -24.03 -4.06
C ASP A 136 58.52 -22.74 -4.90
N ARG A 137 59.59 -21.93 -4.92
CA ARG A 137 60.72 -21.87 -5.90
C ARG A 137 60.39 -21.12 -7.21
N LEU A 138 60.66 -19.79 -7.19
CA LEU A 138 61.52 -18.93 -8.07
C LEU A 138 61.63 -19.17 -9.60
N PRO A 139 62.14 -18.21 -10.44
CA PRO A 139 62.69 -16.87 -10.13
C PRO A 139 62.25 -15.70 -11.08
N ARG A 140 62.60 -14.49 -10.63
CA ARG A 140 62.70 -13.24 -11.41
C ARG A 140 63.89 -13.24 -12.38
N ARG A 141 63.77 -12.53 -13.51
CA ARG A 141 64.91 -11.91 -14.21
C ARG A 141 64.57 -10.53 -14.79
N CYS A 142 65.44 -9.58 -14.50
CA CYS A 142 65.59 -8.27 -15.13
C CYS A 142 66.14 -8.41 -16.56
N ALA A 143 65.83 -7.44 -17.44
CA ALA A 143 66.73 -7.03 -18.51
C ALA A 143 66.53 -5.55 -18.86
N ARG A 144 67.64 -4.82 -18.84
CA ARG A 144 67.87 -3.44 -19.28
C ARG A 144 68.24 -3.41 -20.78
N GLY A 145 68.07 -2.24 -21.40
CA GLY A 145 68.78 -1.79 -22.61
C GLY A 145 68.12 -2.27 -23.91
N THR A 146 68.00 -1.46 -24.97
CA THR A 146 69.08 -0.66 -25.56
C THR A 146 68.56 0.49 -26.45
N HIS A 147 69.38 1.53 -26.52
CA HIS A 147 69.36 2.59 -27.53
C HIS A 147 69.43 2.06 -28.96
N VAL A 148 68.66 2.67 -29.88
CA VAL A 148 68.99 2.68 -31.32
C VAL A 148 68.75 4.08 -31.91
N ARG A 149 69.86 4.77 -32.20
CA ARG A 149 70.08 5.66 -33.36
C ARG A 149 71.24 5.00 -34.15
N PRO A 150 71.53 5.30 -35.44
CA PRO A 150 71.06 6.41 -36.30
C PRO A 150 70.71 5.98 -37.75
N ARG A 151 70.29 6.92 -38.62
CA ARG A 151 70.87 7.05 -39.98
C ARG A 151 70.60 8.44 -40.55
N ARG A 152 71.69 9.04 -41.02
CA ARG A 152 71.75 10.31 -41.76
C ARG A 152 71.41 10.04 -43.22
N HIS A 153 70.65 10.92 -43.84
CA HIS A 153 70.72 11.16 -45.29
C HIS A 153 70.93 12.66 -45.52
N ASP A 154 72.04 12.97 -46.18
CA ASP A 154 72.45 14.31 -46.55
C ASP A 154 71.68 14.84 -47.78
N LEU A 155 71.33 16.12 -47.68
CA LEU A 155 71.35 17.17 -48.71
C LEU A 155 70.83 16.89 -50.13
N VAL A 156 69.71 17.56 -50.46
CA VAL A 156 69.61 18.34 -51.71
C VAL A 156 69.01 19.71 -51.42
N ARG A 157 69.83 20.75 -51.65
CA ARG A 157 69.44 22.15 -51.80
C ARG A 157 68.40 22.29 -52.91
N ARG A 158 67.23 22.88 -52.62
CA ARG A 158 66.46 23.63 -53.62
C ARG A 158 66.20 25.04 -53.12
N ARG A 159 66.80 26.00 -53.83
CA ARG A 159 66.46 27.42 -53.81
C ARG A 159 65.06 27.58 -54.39
N GLY A 160 64.20 28.38 -53.75
CA GLY A 160 62.88 28.73 -54.29
C GLY A 160 62.16 29.75 -53.44
N GLY A 161 62.32 31.02 -53.79
CA GLY A 161 61.41 32.16 -53.60
C GLY A 161 60.63 32.31 -52.28
N LEU A 162 60.99 33.34 -51.50
CA LEU A 162 60.03 33.99 -50.63
C LEU A 162 58.87 34.55 -51.48
N VAL A 163 57.68 33.98 -51.34
CA VAL A 163 56.44 34.68 -51.66
C VAL A 163 55.73 34.96 -50.35
N THR A 164 55.74 36.22 -49.96
CA THR A 164 55.02 36.77 -48.81
C THR A 164 53.51 36.65 -49.05
N ARG A 165 52.91 35.50 -48.70
CA ARG A 165 51.44 35.39 -48.59
C ARG A 165 50.97 36.02 -47.29
N ARG A 166 50.72 37.32 -47.41
CA ARG A 166 50.00 38.20 -46.49
C ARG A 166 48.66 37.57 -46.06
N ARG A 167 48.58 37.25 -44.77
CA ARG A 167 47.43 37.25 -43.86
C ARG A 167 46.03 37.17 -44.49
N TRP A 168 45.41 36.00 -44.40
CA TRP A 168 43.94 35.81 -44.45
C TRP A 168 43.47 34.77 -43.40
N ILE A 169 44.00 34.84 -42.17
CA ILE A 169 43.50 34.02 -41.03
C ILE A 169 42.46 34.81 -40.20
N GLY A 170 42.19 36.07 -40.57
CA GLY A 170 41.28 36.96 -39.83
C GLY A 170 39.81 36.55 -39.77
N PRO A 171 39.14 36.10 -40.86
CA PRO A 171 37.69 35.95 -40.82
C PRO A 171 37.22 34.57 -40.31
N CYS A 172 38.04 33.52 -40.40
CA CYS A 172 37.65 32.18 -39.92
C CYS A 172 37.79 32.01 -38.41
N ALA A 173 38.74 32.70 -37.76
CA ALA A 173 38.89 32.65 -36.31
C ALA A 173 37.73 33.36 -35.60
N ALA A 174 37.27 34.51 -36.12
CA ALA A 174 36.14 35.25 -35.56
C ALA A 174 34.79 34.49 -35.69
N LEU A 175 34.59 33.72 -36.77
CA LEU A 175 33.36 32.93 -36.95
C LEU A 175 33.32 31.70 -36.02
N LEU A 176 34.48 31.08 -35.73
CA LEU A 176 34.57 29.96 -34.79
C LEU A 176 34.44 30.43 -33.32
N THR A 177 34.94 31.61 -32.96
CA THR A 177 34.74 32.16 -31.61
C THR A 177 33.29 32.61 -31.40
N ALA A 178 32.61 33.14 -32.41
CA ALA A 178 31.19 33.47 -32.32
C ALA A 178 30.29 32.22 -32.18
N LEU A 179 30.67 31.08 -32.77
CA LEU A 179 29.93 29.82 -32.63
C LEU A 179 30.05 29.20 -31.23
N PHE A 180 31.16 29.43 -30.52
CA PHE A 180 31.34 28.95 -29.14
C PHE A 180 30.64 29.82 -28.08
N VAL A 181 30.33 31.10 -28.38
CA VAL A 181 29.63 31.99 -27.44
C VAL A 181 28.12 31.70 -27.40
N VAL A 182 27.53 31.19 -28.48
CA VAL A 182 26.08 30.89 -28.52
C VAL A 182 25.75 29.57 -27.79
N THR A 183 26.67 28.61 -27.73
CA THR A 183 26.44 27.33 -27.01
C THR A 183 26.54 27.44 -25.49
N ALA A 184 27.09 28.55 -24.96
CA ALA A 184 27.28 28.76 -23.53
C ALA A 184 26.04 29.35 -22.81
N CYS A 185 25.02 29.78 -23.56
CA CYS A 185 23.74 30.22 -22.99
C CYS A 185 22.68 29.12 -22.93
N GLY A 186 23.01 27.89 -23.32
CA GLY A 186 22.23 26.71 -22.99
C GLY A 186 22.50 26.28 -21.54
N GLY A 187 22.28 27.18 -20.58
CA GLY A 187 22.12 26.76 -19.20
C GLY A 187 20.96 25.79 -19.18
N ALA A 188 21.20 24.53 -18.80
CA ALA A 188 20.12 23.66 -18.38
C ALA A 188 19.31 24.48 -17.37
N ILE A 189 18.03 24.71 -17.68
CA ILE A 189 17.09 25.23 -16.69
C ILE A 189 17.24 24.26 -15.53
N ALA A 190 17.83 24.72 -14.43
CA ALA A 190 17.83 23.94 -13.20
C ALA A 190 16.35 23.71 -12.92
N ASP A 191 15.96 22.45 -13.00
CA ASP A 191 14.61 22.01 -12.80
C ASP A 191 14.35 22.14 -11.30
N ASP A 192 14.03 23.36 -10.85
CA ASP A 192 13.77 23.74 -9.45
C ASP A 192 12.41 23.17 -8.97
N ARG A 193 12.11 21.92 -9.35
CA ARG A 193 10.87 21.25 -8.95
C ARG A 193 10.91 20.96 -7.44
N PRO A 194 9.80 21.18 -6.72
CA PRO A 194 9.73 20.79 -5.32
C PRO A 194 9.90 19.29 -5.19
N THR A 195 10.55 18.85 -4.12
CA THR A 195 10.68 17.42 -3.80
C THR A 195 9.64 17.05 -2.74
N ILE A 196 8.79 16.07 -3.07
CA ILE A 196 7.88 15.41 -2.14
C ILE A 196 8.55 14.12 -1.67
N VAL A 197 8.75 13.98 -0.36
CA VAL A 197 9.23 12.73 0.22
C VAL A 197 8.05 11.89 0.65
N VAL A 198 8.03 10.62 0.25
CA VAL A 198 6.97 9.67 0.59
C VAL A 198 7.58 8.49 1.33
N THR A 199 6.98 8.06 2.44
CA THR A 199 7.57 7.01 3.28
C THR A 199 7.55 5.65 2.58
N THR A 200 6.38 5.21 2.10
CA THR A 200 6.17 3.89 1.49
C THR A 200 6.11 3.94 -0.03
N ASP A 201 6.49 2.85 -0.69
CA ASP A 201 6.41 2.72 -2.16
C ASP A 201 4.97 2.69 -2.68
N ILE A 202 4.02 2.17 -1.90
CA ILE A 202 2.58 2.19 -2.20
C ILE A 202 2.09 3.64 -2.33
N LEU A 203 2.36 4.48 -1.33
CA LEU A 203 1.98 5.89 -1.40
C LEU A 203 2.84 6.65 -2.41
N GLY A 204 4.07 6.19 -2.66
CA GLY A 204 4.94 6.69 -3.73
C GLY A 204 4.28 6.58 -5.11
N ASP A 205 3.86 5.38 -5.51
CA ASP A 205 3.16 5.12 -6.78
C ASP A 205 1.88 5.97 -6.91
N VAL A 206 1.09 6.06 -5.84
CA VAL A 206 -0.13 6.88 -5.82
C VAL A 206 0.21 8.36 -6.00
N THR A 207 1.20 8.87 -5.27
CA THR A 207 1.62 10.27 -5.32
C THR A 207 2.17 10.64 -6.69
N GLU A 208 3.00 9.78 -7.30
CA GLU A 208 3.55 9.97 -8.66
C GLU A 208 2.43 10.08 -9.71
N ASN A 209 1.39 9.24 -9.62
CA ASN A 209 0.25 9.32 -10.53
C ASN A 209 -0.56 10.62 -10.35
N ILE A 210 -0.59 11.19 -9.15
CA ILE A 210 -1.30 12.43 -8.85
C ILE A 210 -0.49 13.65 -9.32
N VAL A 211 0.79 13.74 -8.93
CA VAL A 211 1.62 14.93 -9.14
C VAL A 211 2.31 14.98 -10.51
N GLY A 212 2.49 13.82 -11.15
CA GLY A 212 3.23 13.65 -12.41
C GLY A 212 4.49 14.51 -12.47
N ASP A 213 4.68 15.28 -13.54
CA ASP A 213 5.93 15.99 -13.78
C ASP A 213 6.11 17.29 -12.95
N GLU A 214 5.16 17.67 -12.08
CA GLU A 214 5.17 18.96 -11.38
C GLU A 214 6.02 18.98 -10.10
N ALA A 215 6.34 17.80 -9.55
CA ALA A 215 7.22 17.64 -8.39
C ALA A 215 8.02 16.35 -8.53
N ASP A 216 9.22 16.33 -7.95
CA ASP A 216 9.98 15.09 -7.81
C ASP A 216 9.46 14.29 -6.61
N VAL A 217 9.12 13.02 -6.83
CA VAL A 217 8.74 12.11 -5.73
C VAL A 217 9.95 11.29 -5.31
N LEU A 218 10.29 11.39 -4.04
CA LEU A 218 11.31 10.57 -3.40
C LEU A 218 10.66 9.57 -2.44
N VAL A 219 10.71 8.29 -2.81
CA VAL A 219 10.30 7.20 -1.92
C VAL A 219 11.45 6.81 -0.98
N LEU A 220 11.18 6.76 0.34
CA LEU A 220 12.18 6.38 1.35
C LEU A 220 12.37 4.87 1.45
N MET A 221 11.29 4.12 1.57
CA MET A 221 11.32 2.66 1.72
C MET A 221 11.35 2.01 0.33
N PRO A 222 12.44 1.31 -0.05
CA PRO A 222 12.48 0.61 -1.32
C PRO A 222 11.50 -0.57 -1.34
N ARG A 223 11.21 -1.07 -2.55
CA ARG A 223 10.39 -2.28 -2.74
C ARG A 223 10.94 -3.45 -1.91
N GLY A 224 10.04 -4.16 -1.25
CA GLY A 224 10.33 -5.27 -0.33
C GLY A 224 10.83 -4.85 1.06
N ALA A 225 10.88 -3.56 1.39
CA ALA A 225 11.16 -3.12 2.76
C ALA A 225 9.93 -3.32 3.66
N ASP A 226 10.17 -3.75 4.90
CA ASP A 226 9.16 -3.81 5.95
C ASP A 226 8.96 -2.40 6.55
N PRO A 227 7.79 -1.78 6.40
CA PRO A 227 7.58 -0.39 6.82
C PRO A 227 7.59 -0.20 8.33
N HIS A 228 7.36 -1.25 9.13
CA HIS A 228 7.41 -1.16 10.59
C HIS A 228 8.83 -1.07 11.11
N SER A 229 9.75 -1.81 10.49
CA SER A 229 11.12 -1.98 10.98
C SER A 229 12.17 -1.20 10.19
N PHE A 230 11.81 -0.57 9.08
CA PHE A 230 12.75 0.16 8.23
C PHE A 230 13.40 1.35 8.95
N GLU A 231 14.74 1.36 8.95
CA GLU A 231 15.54 2.46 9.51
C GLU A 231 15.98 3.42 8.40
N ILE A 232 15.74 4.72 8.60
CA ILE A 232 16.13 5.75 7.64
C ILE A 232 17.64 6.05 7.76
N SER A 233 18.34 6.07 6.63
CA SER A 233 19.75 6.46 6.58
C SER A 233 19.95 7.95 6.93
N ALA A 234 21.11 8.32 7.46
CA ALA A 234 21.42 9.74 7.73
C ALA A 234 21.36 10.61 6.46
N SER A 235 21.69 10.04 5.29
CA SER A 235 21.58 10.74 4.01
C SER A 235 20.13 11.02 3.64
N ASP A 236 19.24 10.05 3.87
CA ASP A 236 17.83 10.21 3.57
C ASP A 236 17.13 11.10 4.60
N ALA A 237 17.49 11.03 5.88
CA ALA A 237 17.02 11.98 6.89
C ALA A 237 17.29 13.44 6.48
N ALA A 238 18.51 13.72 6.00
CA ALA A 238 18.86 15.05 5.50
C ALA A 238 18.08 15.45 4.23
N ARG A 239 17.56 14.48 3.46
CA ARG A 239 16.68 14.75 2.31
C ARG A 239 15.25 15.03 2.76
N VAL A 240 14.76 14.33 3.78
CA VAL A 240 13.46 14.60 4.44
C VAL A 240 13.44 16.03 4.97
N GLU A 241 14.48 16.45 5.71
CA GLU A 241 14.60 17.81 6.29
C GLU A 241 14.62 18.94 5.24
N ARG A 242 15.07 18.65 4.02
CA ARG A 242 15.13 19.63 2.90
C ARG A 242 13.94 19.54 1.95
N SER A 243 13.02 18.60 2.18
CA SER A 243 11.88 18.39 1.29
C SER A 243 10.86 19.50 1.41
N SER A 244 10.03 19.66 0.38
CA SER A 244 8.94 20.64 0.37
C SER A 244 7.67 20.10 1.06
N LEU A 245 7.53 18.78 1.12
CA LEU A 245 6.41 18.06 1.74
C LEU A 245 6.85 16.63 2.06
N VAL A 246 6.43 16.13 3.23
CA VAL A 246 6.50 14.70 3.57
C VAL A 246 5.10 14.11 3.55
N ILE A 247 4.92 12.97 2.89
CA ILE A 247 3.72 12.14 2.92
C ILE A 247 4.06 10.84 3.64
N ALA A 248 3.52 10.68 4.84
CA ALA A 248 3.63 9.48 5.66
C ALA A 248 2.30 8.71 5.65
N ASN A 249 2.37 7.39 5.79
CA ASN A 249 1.21 6.55 6.01
C ASN A 249 0.55 6.89 7.34
N GLY A 250 1.34 7.02 8.41
CA GLY A 250 0.84 7.36 9.73
C GLY A 250 0.12 6.20 10.39
N SER A 251 -0.70 6.52 11.40
CA SER A 251 -1.34 5.53 12.29
C SER A 251 -0.35 4.59 13.00
N GLY A 252 0.92 5.01 13.10
CA GLY A 252 1.98 4.25 13.74
C GLY A 252 2.68 3.21 12.85
N LEU A 253 2.47 3.21 11.53
CA LEU A 253 3.15 2.29 10.62
C LEU A 253 4.67 2.45 10.69
N GLU A 254 5.17 3.67 10.55
CA GLU A 254 6.60 3.96 10.40
C GLU A 254 7.38 3.94 11.73
N GLU A 255 7.25 2.91 12.57
CA GLU A 255 7.88 2.86 13.90
C GLU A 255 9.40 3.12 13.84
N GLY A 256 10.12 2.47 12.93
CA GLY A 256 11.57 2.65 12.73
C GLY A 256 11.98 4.00 12.11
N ALA A 257 11.06 4.68 11.44
CA ALA A 257 11.29 5.93 10.72
C ALA A 257 10.70 7.17 11.43
N ARG A 258 9.90 6.95 12.47
CA ARG A 258 9.11 7.97 13.16
C ARG A 258 9.92 9.15 13.65
N SER A 259 11.09 8.92 14.25
CA SER A 259 11.92 10.02 14.76
C SER A 259 12.36 10.98 13.66
N THR A 260 12.59 10.49 12.45
CA THR A 260 12.98 11.31 11.30
C THR A 260 11.80 12.15 10.80
N VAL A 261 10.61 11.55 10.72
CA VAL A 261 9.38 12.27 10.33
C VAL A 261 9.03 13.35 11.38
N ASP A 262 9.12 13.01 12.67
CA ASP A 262 8.88 13.94 13.77
C ASP A 262 9.90 15.09 13.78
N ALA A 263 11.17 14.81 13.48
CA ALA A 263 12.22 15.84 13.38
C ALA A 263 11.96 16.80 12.23
N ALA A 264 11.64 16.29 11.03
CA ALA A 264 11.30 17.13 9.88
C ALA A 264 10.09 18.03 10.14
N ARG A 265 9.05 17.49 10.81
CA ARG A 265 7.89 18.27 11.26
C ARG A 265 8.30 19.38 12.23
N ALA A 266 9.17 19.09 13.19
CA ALA A 266 9.66 20.07 14.16
C ALA A 266 10.48 21.18 13.50
N ASP A 267 11.19 20.87 12.42
CA ASP A 267 11.95 21.82 11.60
C ASP A 267 11.09 22.61 10.60
N GLY A 268 9.78 22.37 10.59
CA GLY A 268 8.80 23.13 9.82
C GLY A 268 8.49 22.58 8.44
N VAL A 269 8.98 21.38 8.10
CA VAL A 269 8.56 20.68 6.88
C VAL A 269 7.09 20.25 7.04
N PRO A 270 6.20 20.58 6.09
CA PRO A 270 4.83 20.08 6.11
C PRO A 270 4.81 18.55 6.07
N VAL A 271 4.00 17.94 6.94
CA VAL A 271 3.83 16.47 6.98
C VAL A 271 2.35 16.11 6.89
N LEU A 272 1.99 15.36 5.86
CA LEU A 272 0.70 14.68 5.74
C LEU A 272 0.81 13.27 6.32
N GLU A 273 0.09 13.01 7.41
CA GLU A 273 -0.19 11.65 7.88
C GLU A 273 -1.48 11.18 7.19
N VAL A 274 -1.37 10.31 6.19
CA VAL A 274 -2.52 9.90 5.35
C VAL A 274 -3.57 9.15 6.16
N GLY A 275 -3.14 8.31 7.11
CA GLY A 275 -4.02 7.54 8.01
C GLY A 275 -5.04 8.39 8.75
N ASP A 276 -4.67 9.63 9.12
CA ASP A 276 -5.57 10.56 9.81
C ASP A 276 -6.68 11.13 8.92
N ARG A 277 -6.54 10.96 7.60
CA ARG A 277 -7.45 11.52 6.58
C ARG A 277 -8.37 10.49 5.96
N VAL A 278 -8.21 9.22 6.33
CA VAL A 278 -8.96 8.11 5.71
C VAL A 278 -9.96 7.45 6.63
N ASP A 279 -10.22 7.99 7.83
CA ASP A 279 -11.13 7.39 8.84
C ASP A 279 -10.73 5.94 9.18
N PRO A 280 -9.65 5.79 9.97
CA PRO A 280 -9.02 4.50 10.18
C PRO A 280 -9.89 3.55 11.03
N LEU A 281 -9.81 2.26 10.74
CA LEU A 281 -10.29 1.22 11.64
C LEU A 281 -9.46 1.25 12.93
N VAL A 282 -10.06 0.74 14.00
CA VAL A 282 -9.43 0.65 15.31
C VAL A 282 -9.37 -0.82 15.71
N TYR A 283 -8.22 -1.29 16.16
CA TYR A 283 -8.08 -2.65 16.65
C TYR A 283 -9.00 -2.91 17.85
N ASP A 284 -9.76 -3.99 17.78
CA ASP A 284 -10.76 -4.36 18.80
C ASP A 284 -10.20 -5.30 19.89
N ALA A 285 -9.05 -5.93 19.63
CA ALA A 285 -8.41 -6.94 20.48
C ALA A 285 -6.87 -6.83 20.50
N GLY A 286 -6.24 -7.68 21.30
CA GLY A 286 -4.77 -7.81 21.35
C GLY A 286 -4.05 -6.66 22.04
N ARG A 287 -2.72 -6.60 21.83
CA ARG A 287 -1.83 -5.58 22.44
C ARG A 287 -2.01 -4.19 21.83
N THR A 288 -2.61 -4.11 20.65
CA THR A 288 -2.86 -2.88 19.90
C THR A 288 -4.29 -2.36 20.07
N ARG A 289 -5.10 -2.98 20.93
CA ARG A 289 -6.50 -2.59 21.15
C ARG A 289 -6.66 -1.09 21.39
N GLY A 290 -7.53 -0.45 20.62
CA GLY A 290 -7.81 0.99 20.69
C GLY A 290 -6.86 1.86 19.87
N ALA A 291 -5.78 1.31 19.32
CA ALA A 291 -4.93 2.01 18.36
C ALA A 291 -5.53 1.96 16.95
N PRO A 292 -5.31 3.00 16.12
CA PRO A 292 -5.69 2.97 14.71
C PRO A 292 -4.88 1.88 13.98
N ASP A 293 -5.55 1.15 13.09
CA ASP A 293 -4.93 0.19 12.19
C ASP A 293 -4.29 0.94 11.00
N PRO A 294 -2.97 0.83 10.77
CA PRO A 294 -2.31 1.58 9.71
C PRO A 294 -2.56 1.04 8.30
N HIS A 295 -3.11 -0.16 8.12
CA HIS A 295 -3.14 -0.90 6.85
C HIS A 295 -4.31 -0.50 5.93
N PHE A 296 -4.65 0.79 5.89
CA PHE A 296 -5.83 1.30 5.18
C PHE A 296 -5.78 1.07 3.66
N TRP A 297 -4.58 0.94 3.07
CA TRP A 297 -4.42 0.74 1.62
C TRP A 297 -5.05 -0.58 1.13
N THR A 298 -5.29 -1.53 2.03
CA THR A 298 -5.94 -2.80 1.72
C THR A 298 -7.45 -2.65 1.43
N ASP A 299 -8.03 -1.47 1.69
CA ASP A 299 -9.33 -1.02 1.18
C ASP A 299 -9.13 0.04 0.08
N PRO A 300 -9.42 -0.27 -1.20
CA PRO A 300 -9.35 0.71 -2.28
C PRO A 300 -10.25 1.95 -2.10
N GLY A 301 -11.38 1.82 -1.39
CA GLY A 301 -12.21 2.97 -1.00
C GLY A 301 -11.52 3.91 -0.02
N ARG A 302 -10.72 3.38 0.91
CA ARG A 302 -9.87 4.21 1.80
C ARG A 302 -8.70 4.82 1.01
N MET A 303 -8.14 4.09 0.04
CA MET A 303 -7.15 4.67 -0.87
C MET A 303 -7.73 5.82 -1.72
N ALA A 304 -9.00 5.77 -2.14
CA ALA A 304 -9.64 6.90 -2.81
C ALA A 304 -9.69 8.16 -1.92
N LEU A 305 -9.88 8.01 -0.60
CA LEU A 305 -9.77 9.11 0.35
C LEU A 305 -8.32 9.59 0.50
N ALA A 306 -7.34 8.67 0.47
CA ALA A 306 -5.92 9.01 0.48
C ALA A 306 -5.54 9.85 -0.76
N VAL A 307 -6.06 9.51 -1.94
CA VAL A 307 -5.88 10.30 -3.17
C VAL A 307 -6.37 11.74 -2.98
N ASP A 308 -7.57 11.91 -2.43
CA ASP A 308 -8.13 13.25 -2.14
C ASP A 308 -7.24 14.02 -1.13
N ALA A 309 -6.75 13.34 -0.09
CA ALA A 309 -5.90 13.94 0.94
C ALA A 309 -4.51 14.34 0.42
N ILE A 310 -3.88 13.48 -0.39
CA ILE A 310 -2.59 13.74 -1.04
C ILE A 310 -2.72 14.94 -1.98
N ARG A 311 -3.76 14.96 -2.82
CA ARG A 311 -4.05 16.10 -3.71
C ARG A 311 -4.17 17.40 -2.92
N ALA A 312 -5.02 17.42 -1.89
CA ALA A 312 -5.25 18.61 -1.08
C ALA A 312 -3.96 19.11 -0.41
N SER A 313 -3.12 18.20 0.11
CA SER A 313 -1.85 18.56 0.74
C SER A 313 -0.86 19.16 -0.26
N ILE A 314 -0.78 18.60 -1.48
CA ILE A 314 0.04 19.18 -2.56
C ILE A 314 -0.48 20.56 -2.95
N GLU A 315 -1.80 20.73 -3.11
CA GLU A 315 -2.43 22.02 -3.45
C GLU A 315 -2.22 23.10 -2.38
N GLU A 316 -2.15 22.71 -1.10
CA GLU A 316 -1.96 23.61 0.03
C GLU A 316 -0.49 24.02 0.19
N ASN A 317 0.45 23.08 0.06
CA ASN A 317 1.85 23.31 0.41
C ASN A 317 2.72 23.70 -0.80
N LEU A 318 2.32 23.33 -2.02
CA LEU A 318 3.10 23.53 -3.24
C LEU A 318 2.37 24.41 -4.29
N GLU A 319 1.40 25.23 -3.87
CA GLU A 319 0.54 26.04 -4.76
C GLU A 319 1.30 26.82 -5.84
N ALA A 320 2.47 27.38 -5.51
CA ALA A 320 3.27 28.17 -6.44
C ALA A 320 3.98 27.33 -7.52
N SER A 321 4.04 26.02 -7.34
CA SER A 321 4.82 25.08 -8.15
C SER A 321 3.95 24.10 -8.94
N VAL A 322 2.63 24.05 -8.70
CA VAL A 322 1.70 23.07 -9.29
C VAL A 322 0.55 23.71 -10.06
N ASP A 323 0.15 23.11 -11.18
CA ASP A 323 -1.09 23.41 -11.88
C ASP A 323 -2.23 22.64 -11.22
N ARG A 324 -3.00 23.36 -10.40
CA ARG A 324 -4.18 22.82 -9.69
C ARG A 324 -5.18 22.14 -10.62
N GLY A 325 -5.35 22.62 -11.84
CA GLY A 325 -6.27 22.01 -12.81
C GLY A 325 -5.78 20.66 -13.31
N ALA A 326 -4.48 20.57 -13.63
CA ALA A 326 -3.85 19.32 -14.06
C ALA A 326 -3.78 18.29 -12.92
N LEU A 327 -3.41 18.74 -11.71
CA LEU A 327 -3.37 17.95 -10.50
C LEU A 327 -4.76 17.36 -10.15
N ALA A 328 -5.81 18.18 -10.19
CA ALA A 328 -7.18 17.71 -9.98
C ALA A 328 -7.63 16.68 -11.02
N ALA A 329 -7.34 16.92 -12.30
CA ALA A 329 -7.68 15.99 -13.37
C ALA A 329 -6.99 14.62 -13.19
N ARG A 330 -5.70 14.60 -12.82
CA ARG A 330 -4.96 13.35 -12.54
C ARG A 330 -5.48 12.63 -11.30
N ALA A 331 -5.77 13.36 -10.22
CA ALA A 331 -6.35 12.78 -9.01
C ALA A 331 -7.71 12.13 -9.30
N ASP A 332 -8.59 12.81 -10.05
CA ASP A 332 -9.90 12.29 -10.42
C ASP A 332 -9.81 11.03 -11.34
N ASP A 333 -8.86 11.03 -12.29
CA ASP A 333 -8.57 9.85 -13.12
C ASP A 333 -8.07 8.67 -12.27
N TYR A 334 -7.08 8.91 -11.40
CA TYR A 334 -6.52 7.86 -10.56
C TYR A 334 -7.56 7.30 -9.59
N ARG A 335 -8.38 8.16 -8.99
CA ARG A 335 -9.53 7.75 -8.17
C ARG A 335 -10.48 6.84 -8.94
N THR A 336 -10.83 7.20 -10.18
CA THR A 336 -11.69 6.37 -11.03
C THR A 336 -11.07 4.98 -11.27
N ARG A 337 -9.75 4.92 -11.48
CA ARG A 337 -9.01 3.66 -11.63
C ARG A 337 -9.00 2.82 -10.33
N VAL A 338 -8.85 3.45 -9.17
CA VAL A 338 -8.95 2.81 -7.85
C VAL A 338 -10.35 2.22 -7.63
N GLU A 339 -11.41 2.97 -7.93
CA GLU A 339 -12.80 2.51 -7.84
C GLU A 339 -13.08 1.33 -8.78
N GLY A 340 -12.54 1.39 -10.01
CA GLY A 340 -12.60 0.29 -10.97
C GLY A 340 -11.91 -0.98 -10.47
N THR A 341 -10.71 -0.86 -9.87
CA THR A 341 -10.03 -1.98 -9.21
C THR A 341 -10.87 -2.55 -8.08
N ALA A 342 -11.47 -1.71 -7.24
CA ALA A 342 -12.33 -2.16 -6.15
C ALA A 342 -13.56 -2.95 -6.64
N ALA A 343 -14.14 -2.55 -7.77
CA ALA A 343 -15.25 -3.26 -8.40
C ALA A 343 -14.82 -4.63 -8.92
N ALA A 344 -13.67 -4.71 -9.60
CA ALA A 344 -13.12 -5.98 -10.09
C ALA A 344 -12.80 -6.96 -8.94
N MET A 345 -12.21 -6.47 -7.85
CA MET A 345 -11.95 -7.30 -6.66
C MET A 345 -13.24 -7.86 -6.07
N ARG A 346 -14.29 -7.04 -5.97
CA ARG A 346 -15.60 -7.47 -5.47
C ARG A 346 -16.18 -8.61 -6.32
N GLU A 347 -16.14 -8.47 -7.65
CA GLU A 347 -16.64 -9.50 -8.57
C GLU A 347 -15.91 -10.83 -8.38
N GLN A 348 -14.59 -10.80 -8.15
CA GLN A 348 -13.80 -12.00 -7.86
C GLN A 348 -14.18 -12.62 -6.50
N PHE A 349 -14.26 -11.82 -5.44
CA PHE A 349 -14.57 -12.31 -4.10
C PHE A 349 -16.02 -12.79 -3.94
N GLU A 350 -16.95 -12.29 -4.76
CA GLU A 350 -18.32 -12.78 -4.81
C GLU A 350 -18.43 -14.23 -5.30
N GLN A 351 -17.41 -14.76 -5.98
CA GLN A 351 -17.33 -16.18 -6.35
C GLN A 351 -16.99 -17.10 -5.17
N ILE A 352 -16.50 -16.54 -4.06
CA ILE A 352 -16.20 -17.29 -2.83
C ILE A 352 -17.46 -17.31 -1.98
N ALA A 353 -17.92 -18.49 -1.56
CA ALA A 353 -19.07 -18.61 -0.69
C ALA A 353 -18.81 -17.89 0.65
N PRO A 354 -19.80 -17.24 1.28
CA PRO A 354 -19.55 -16.52 2.54
C PRO A 354 -18.88 -17.33 3.66
N PRO A 355 -19.21 -18.62 3.91
CA PRO A 355 -18.52 -19.44 4.92
C PRO A 355 -17.04 -19.73 4.65
N ASP A 356 -16.62 -19.48 3.41
CA ASP A 356 -15.32 -19.77 2.84
C ASP A 356 -14.40 -18.54 2.78
N ARG A 357 -14.94 -17.35 3.10
CA ARG A 357 -14.21 -16.07 3.13
C ARG A 357 -13.47 -15.91 4.45
N LYS A 358 -12.52 -16.80 4.70
CA LYS A 358 -11.72 -16.86 5.93
C LYS A 358 -10.27 -16.51 5.62
N LEU A 359 -9.72 -15.55 6.35
CA LEU A 359 -8.35 -15.08 6.18
C LEU A 359 -7.51 -15.46 7.40
N VAL A 360 -6.35 -16.05 7.13
CA VAL A 360 -5.24 -16.12 8.07
C VAL A 360 -4.04 -15.46 7.42
N THR A 361 -3.41 -14.51 8.10
CA THR A 361 -2.34 -13.67 7.53
C THR A 361 -1.05 -13.76 8.34
N ASN A 362 0.05 -13.16 7.83
CA ASN A 362 1.30 -13.01 8.57
C ASN A 362 1.14 -12.18 9.86
N HIS A 363 0.50 -11.02 9.79
CA HIS A 363 0.14 -10.17 10.94
C HIS A 363 -1.24 -9.53 10.70
N HIS A 364 -1.73 -8.66 11.60
CA HIS A 364 -3.05 -8.02 11.44
C HIS A 364 -3.06 -6.92 10.35
N VAL A 365 -2.94 -7.34 9.08
CA VAL A 365 -2.80 -6.47 7.89
C VAL A 365 -4.09 -6.28 7.09
N PHE A 366 -5.02 -7.23 7.12
CA PHE A 366 -6.20 -7.24 6.25
C PHE A 366 -7.52 -6.89 6.95
N GLY A 367 -7.47 -6.12 8.05
CA GLY A 367 -8.68 -5.63 8.73
C GLY A 367 -9.60 -4.87 7.78
N TYR A 368 -9.06 -3.94 7.00
CA TYR A 368 -9.82 -3.13 6.04
C TYR A 368 -10.35 -3.94 4.84
N LEU A 369 -9.54 -4.84 4.28
CA LEU A 369 -9.99 -5.75 3.22
C LEU A 369 -11.16 -6.62 3.70
N ALA A 370 -11.05 -7.15 4.93
CA ALA A 370 -12.06 -8.00 5.52
C ALA A 370 -13.39 -7.26 5.75
N ASP A 371 -13.33 -6.07 6.34
CA ASP A 371 -14.50 -5.20 6.55
C ASP A 371 -15.20 -4.87 5.22
N ARG A 372 -14.42 -4.46 4.20
CA ARG A 372 -14.97 -4.05 2.91
C ARG A 372 -15.64 -5.17 2.13
N PHE A 373 -15.01 -6.35 2.08
CA PHE A 373 -15.41 -7.43 1.17
C PHE A 373 -16.10 -8.60 1.88
N GLY A 374 -16.32 -8.47 3.20
CA GLY A 374 -17.05 -9.46 4.00
C GLY A 374 -16.25 -10.74 4.20
N PHE A 375 -14.96 -10.62 4.53
CA PHE A 375 -14.16 -11.73 5.02
C PHE A 375 -14.14 -11.73 6.55
N GLU A 376 -13.89 -12.91 7.12
CA GLU A 376 -13.60 -13.09 8.53
C GLU A 376 -12.09 -13.29 8.71
N THR A 377 -11.45 -12.46 9.53
CA THR A 377 -10.06 -12.67 9.94
C THR A 377 -10.02 -13.70 11.07
N ILE A 378 -9.62 -14.93 10.74
CA ILE A 378 -9.55 -16.05 11.68
C ILE A 378 -8.36 -15.90 12.64
N GLY A 379 -7.26 -15.32 12.15
CA GLY A 379 -6.10 -15.04 12.98
C GLY A 379 -4.91 -14.57 12.17
N ALA A 380 -3.81 -14.29 12.87
CA ALA A 380 -2.56 -13.90 12.26
C ALA A 380 -1.39 -14.60 12.93
N VAL A 381 -0.39 -15.00 12.15
CA VAL A 381 0.81 -15.72 12.62
C VAL A 381 1.54 -14.89 13.70
N ILE A 382 1.61 -13.58 13.51
CA ILE A 382 2.02 -12.58 14.48
C ILE A 382 0.74 -11.86 14.95
N PRO A 383 0.24 -12.11 16.18
CA PRO A 383 -1.01 -11.52 16.67
C PRO A 383 -0.82 -10.05 17.09
N SER A 384 -0.40 -9.21 16.14
CA SER A 384 -0.08 -7.80 16.30
C SER A 384 -0.35 -7.02 15.00
N GLY A 385 -0.57 -5.71 15.12
CA GLY A 385 -0.64 -4.78 13.97
C GLY A 385 0.73 -4.32 13.46
N THR A 386 1.81 -4.96 13.89
CA THR A 386 3.20 -4.67 13.51
C THR A 386 3.97 -5.98 13.41
N THR A 387 4.99 -6.01 12.56
CA THR A 387 5.89 -7.15 12.36
C THR A 387 6.98 -7.24 13.42
N LEU A 388 7.15 -6.20 14.25
CA LEU A 388 8.16 -6.14 15.31
C LEU A 388 7.88 -7.09 16.50
N ALA A 389 6.65 -7.62 16.57
CA ALA A 389 6.28 -8.62 17.55
C ALA A 389 6.75 -10.02 17.12
N SER A 390 6.79 -10.95 18.07
CA SER A 390 7.07 -12.37 17.78
C SER A 390 6.06 -13.25 18.50
N PRO A 391 5.50 -14.28 17.83
CA PRO A 391 4.60 -15.22 18.45
C PRO A 391 5.37 -16.18 19.37
N SER A 392 4.72 -16.60 20.46
CA SER A 392 5.19 -17.74 21.27
C SER A 392 4.78 -19.07 20.64
N ALA A 393 5.37 -20.16 21.11
CA ALA A 393 4.95 -21.51 20.69
C ALA A 393 3.49 -21.82 21.06
N SER A 394 2.98 -21.26 22.17
CA SER A 394 1.56 -21.39 22.54
C SER A 394 0.68 -20.66 21.56
N ASP A 395 1.05 -19.44 21.14
CA ASP A 395 0.26 -18.66 20.18
C ASP A 395 0.10 -19.41 18.84
N LEU A 396 1.17 -20.06 18.37
CA LEU A 396 1.12 -20.89 17.16
C LEU A 396 0.26 -22.14 17.33
N ALA A 397 0.33 -22.83 18.48
CA ALA A 397 -0.49 -24.01 18.75
C ALA A 397 -1.98 -23.66 18.88
N ASP A 398 -2.30 -22.56 19.56
CA ASP A 398 -3.66 -22.06 19.70
C ASP A 398 -4.23 -21.67 18.33
N LEU A 399 -3.47 -20.94 17.52
CA LEU A 399 -3.87 -20.58 16.16
C LEU A 399 -4.04 -21.81 15.25
N ALA A 400 -3.16 -22.81 15.36
CA ALA A 400 -3.29 -24.07 14.62
C ALA A 400 -4.60 -24.81 14.95
N GLY A 401 -5.03 -24.79 16.22
CA GLY A 401 -6.33 -25.29 16.65
C GLY A 401 -7.48 -24.53 16.00
N VAL A 402 -7.45 -23.20 16.04
CA VAL A 402 -8.46 -22.34 15.42
C VAL A 402 -8.55 -22.56 13.90
N ILE A 403 -7.43 -22.68 13.20
CA ILE A 403 -7.36 -22.97 11.76
C ILE A 403 -8.06 -24.28 11.42
N ARG A 404 -7.79 -25.33 12.21
CA ARG A 404 -8.37 -26.66 12.04
C ARG A 404 -9.88 -26.63 12.27
N ASP A 405 -10.32 -26.02 13.37
CA ASP A 405 -11.73 -25.96 13.75
C ASP A 405 -12.55 -25.09 12.79
N ALA A 406 -11.97 -24.02 12.27
CA ALA A 406 -12.59 -23.15 11.28
C ALA A 406 -12.54 -23.71 9.85
N GLY A 407 -11.78 -24.78 9.59
CA GLY A 407 -11.63 -25.37 8.26
C GLY A 407 -10.98 -24.41 7.27
N VAL A 408 -9.97 -23.65 7.71
CA VAL A 408 -9.24 -22.70 6.85
C VAL A 408 -8.44 -23.46 5.79
N ARG A 409 -8.51 -22.99 4.54
CA ARG A 409 -7.83 -23.61 3.40
C ARG A 409 -6.46 -23.03 3.09
N ALA A 410 -6.21 -21.77 3.46
CA ALA A 410 -4.99 -21.07 3.10
C ALA A 410 -4.52 -20.11 4.20
N ILE A 411 -3.20 -20.02 4.36
CA ILE A 411 -2.49 -18.98 5.10
C ILE A 411 -1.84 -18.06 4.08
N PHE A 412 -2.13 -16.77 4.19
CA PHE A 412 -1.61 -15.74 3.31
C PHE A 412 -0.40 -15.06 3.97
N VAL A 413 0.71 -14.97 3.24
CA VAL A 413 1.98 -14.44 3.75
C VAL A 413 2.51 -13.32 2.87
N ASP A 414 3.17 -12.33 3.45
CA ASP A 414 3.79 -11.26 2.68
C ASP A 414 5.00 -11.77 1.88
N SER A 415 5.07 -11.41 0.60
CA SER A 415 6.11 -11.82 -0.34
C SER A 415 7.51 -11.33 -0.01
N SER A 416 7.63 -10.26 0.78
CA SER A 416 8.91 -9.70 1.23
C SER A 416 9.43 -10.37 2.52
N GLN A 417 8.61 -11.18 3.19
CA GLN A 417 8.94 -11.77 4.48
C GLN A 417 9.21 -13.28 4.41
N PRO A 418 10.10 -13.83 5.25
CA PRO A 418 10.34 -15.28 5.29
C PRO A 418 9.11 -16.07 5.75
N GLU A 419 8.73 -17.09 4.97
CA GLU A 419 7.54 -17.93 5.25
C GLU A 419 7.68 -18.90 6.44
N ARG A 420 8.83 -18.91 7.14
CA ARG A 420 9.18 -19.96 8.11
C ARG A 420 8.12 -20.15 9.20
N LEU A 421 7.56 -19.05 9.71
CA LEU A 421 6.53 -19.12 10.75
C LEU A 421 5.21 -19.68 10.20
N ALA A 422 4.82 -19.32 8.98
CA ALA A 422 3.64 -19.89 8.33
C ALA A 422 3.82 -21.37 8.01
N GLN A 423 5.02 -21.80 7.61
CA GLN A 423 5.34 -23.22 7.40
C GLN A 423 5.28 -24.02 8.70
N ALA A 424 5.80 -23.45 9.80
CA ALA A 424 5.68 -24.06 11.12
C ALA A 424 4.22 -24.18 11.56
N LEU A 425 3.42 -23.11 11.36
CA LEU A 425 2.00 -23.12 11.66
C LEU A 425 1.23 -24.15 10.82
N ALA A 426 1.45 -24.19 9.50
CA ALA A 426 0.82 -25.15 8.62
C ALA A 426 1.13 -26.60 9.05
N THR A 427 2.38 -26.87 9.44
CA THR A 427 2.78 -28.19 9.97
C THR A 427 2.04 -28.53 11.26
N GLU A 428 1.93 -27.58 12.19
CA GLU A 428 1.23 -27.76 13.48
C GLU A 428 -0.28 -28.01 13.31
N THR A 429 -0.89 -27.46 12.26
CA THR A 429 -2.32 -27.68 11.99
C THR A 429 -2.64 -29.15 11.72
N GLY A 430 -1.70 -29.91 11.16
CA GLY A 430 -1.90 -31.30 10.76
C GLY A 430 -2.92 -31.47 9.63
N THR A 431 -3.19 -30.40 8.88
CA THR A 431 -4.13 -30.35 7.74
C THR A 431 -3.46 -29.79 6.50
N ASP A 432 -3.98 -30.12 5.31
CA ASP A 432 -3.49 -29.56 4.05
C ASP A 432 -3.95 -28.10 3.90
N VAL A 433 -3.17 -27.18 4.48
CA VAL A 433 -3.36 -25.74 4.37
C VAL A 433 -2.35 -25.17 3.38
N ALA A 434 -2.83 -24.51 2.33
CA ALA A 434 -1.96 -23.85 1.36
C ALA A 434 -1.27 -22.64 1.98
N ILE A 435 -0.01 -22.39 1.61
CA ILE A 435 0.67 -21.12 1.89
C ILE A 435 0.67 -20.32 0.60
N VAL A 436 0.10 -19.12 0.66
CA VAL A 436 -0.10 -18.27 -0.51
C VAL A 436 0.60 -16.94 -0.28
N SER A 437 1.58 -16.63 -1.12
CA SER A 437 2.30 -15.37 -1.06
C SER A 437 1.45 -14.24 -1.67
N LEU A 438 1.42 -13.09 -0.99
CA LEU A 438 0.73 -11.86 -1.37
C LEU A 438 1.67 -10.65 -1.22
N PHE A 439 1.34 -9.56 -1.89
CA PHE A 439 2.02 -8.27 -1.72
C PHE A 439 1.22 -7.42 -0.71
N THR A 440 1.60 -7.41 0.56
CA THR A 440 0.73 -6.82 1.60
C THR A 440 1.22 -5.46 2.09
N GLU A 441 2.54 -5.26 2.22
CA GLU A 441 3.10 -4.03 2.80
C GLU A 441 4.03 -3.25 1.85
N SER A 442 4.32 -3.81 0.68
CA SER A 442 5.15 -3.18 -0.34
C SER A 442 4.74 -3.67 -1.72
N LEU A 443 4.97 -2.83 -2.73
CA LEU A 443 4.78 -3.19 -4.12
C LEU A 443 5.80 -4.26 -4.55
N GLY A 444 5.41 -5.13 -5.48
CA GLY A 444 6.33 -6.06 -6.10
C GLY A 444 7.26 -5.38 -7.11
N ASP A 445 8.27 -6.09 -7.61
CA ASP A 445 9.10 -5.60 -8.72
C ASP A 445 8.25 -5.30 -9.97
N GLU A 446 8.73 -4.46 -10.89
CA GLU A 446 7.97 -4.03 -12.08
C GLU A 446 7.36 -5.19 -12.90
N ASN A 447 8.06 -6.33 -12.97
CA ASN A 447 7.64 -7.51 -13.74
C ASN A 447 6.86 -8.56 -12.91
N SER A 448 6.58 -8.28 -11.64
CA SER A 448 5.89 -9.21 -10.73
C SER A 448 4.37 -9.28 -10.94
N GLY A 449 3.80 -8.34 -11.72
CA GLY A 449 2.36 -8.14 -11.78
C GLY A 449 1.79 -7.40 -10.57
N ALA A 450 2.64 -6.83 -9.71
CA ALA A 450 2.28 -6.01 -8.55
C ALA A 450 3.15 -4.74 -8.44
N GLY A 451 3.64 -4.24 -9.58
CA GLY A 451 4.54 -3.08 -9.65
C GLY A 451 3.89 -1.74 -9.30
N THR A 452 2.56 -1.66 -9.36
CA THR A 452 1.75 -0.48 -8.99
C THR A 452 0.74 -0.86 -7.91
N TYR A 453 0.19 0.12 -7.19
CA TYR A 453 -0.84 -0.15 -6.18
C TYR A 453 -2.05 -0.89 -6.78
N LEU A 454 -2.49 -0.46 -7.97
CA LEU A 454 -3.65 -1.07 -8.63
C LEU A 454 -3.39 -2.53 -9.02
N ASP A 455 -2.19 -2.83 -9.51
CA ASP A 455 -1.81 -4.18 -9.91
C ASP A 455 -1.59 -5.09 -8.69
N MET A 456 -0.97 -4.56 -7.63
CA MET A 456 -0.84 -5.22 -6.34
C MET A 456 -2.20 -5.70 -5.82
N MET A 457 -3.20 -4.81 -5.80
CA MET A 457 -4.54 -5.14 -5.33
C MET A 457 -5.26 -6.19 -6.21
N ARG A 458 -5.08 -6.12 -7.54
CA ARG A 458 -5.63 -7.13 -8.47
C ARG A 458 -4.96 -8.48 -8.33
N SER A 459 -3.63 -8.49 -8.18
CA SER A 459 -2.82 -9.69 -7.99
C SER A 459 -3.23 -10.40 -6.69
N ASN A 460 -3.31 -9.66 -5.59
CA ASN A 460 -3.76 -10.18 -4.32
C ASN A 460 -5.19 -10.75 -4.38
N ALA A 461 -6.12 -10.03 -5.00
CA ALA A 461 -7.49 -10.52 -5.15
C ALA A 461 -7.55 -11.82 -5.96
N THR A 462 -6.77 -11.91 -7.03
CA THR A 462 -6.68 -13.13 -7.85
C THR A 462 -6.10 -14.30 -7.06
N ALA A 463 -5.04 -14.06 -6.27
CA ALA A 463 -4.42 -15.10 -5.44
C ALA A 463 -5.36 -15.57 -4.30
N ILE A 464 -6.03 -14.64 -3.61
CA ILE A 464 -7.02 -14.95 -2.57
C ILE A 464 -8.19 -15.73 -3.17
N ALA A 465 -8.75 -15.26 -4.29
CA ALA A 465 -9.84 -15.96 -4.96
C ALA A 465 -9.43 -17.34 -5.47
N GLY A 466 -8.24 -17.49 -6.07
CA GLY A 466 -7.73 -18.79 -6.51
C GLY A 466 -7.51 -19.78 -5.37
N ALA A 467 -7.12 -19.30 -4.19
CA ALA A 467 -6.90 -20.14 -3.01
C ALA A 467 -8.20 -20.54 -2.29
N LEU A 468 -9.25 -19.73 -2.42
CA LEU A 468 -10.49 -19.90 -1.66
C LEU A 468 -11.71 -20.29 -2.51
N ALA A 469 -11.69 -20.10 -3.83
CA ALA A 469 -12.77 -20.54 -4.70
C ALA A 469 -12.80 -22.07 -4.82
N THR A 470 -13.99 -22.63 -4.93
CA THR A 470 -14.26 -24.08 -5.07
C THR A 470 -14.80 -24.42 -6.44
#